data_AF-A0A9Q3X9M4-F1
#
_entry.id   AF-A0A9Q3X9M4-F1
#
_cell.length_a   1.000
_cell.length_b   1.000
_cell.length_c   1.000
_cell.angle_alpha   90.00
_cell.angle_beta   90.00
_cell.angle_gamma   90.00
#
_symmetry.space_group_name_H-M   'P 1'
#
loop_
_entity.id
_entity.type
_entity.pdbx_description
1 polymer ?
#
loop_
_entity_poly.entity_id
_entity_poly.type
_entity_poly.pdbx_seq_one_letter_code
_entity_poly.pdbx_strand_id
1 'polypeptide(L)' 'MSIEFIGYIGGHHASEIHPRSGPTLQPDYVETVARAHEEAGFDRALVAF' A
#
# COMPACT_ATOMS: atom_id res chain seq x y z
N MET A 1 -20.69 -10.55 -14.07
CA MET A 1 -19.53 -10.56 -13.14
C MET A 1 -18.99 -9.15 -13.07
N SER A 2 -18.72 -8.62 -11.88
CA SER A 2 -17.99 -7.36 -11.68
C SER A 2 -16.49 -7.62 -11.59
N ILE A 3 -15.68 -6.68 -12.04
CA ILE A 3 -14.22 -6.69 -11.86
C ILE A 3 -13.92 -6.10 -10.47
N GLU A 4 -12.98 -6.71 -9.73
CA GLU A 4 -12.47 -6.17 -8.47
C GLU A 4 -11.03 -5.66 -8.66
N PHE A 5 -10.73 -4.47 -8.14
CA PHE A 5 -9.39 -3.89 -8.08
C PHE A 5 -8.81 -4.06 -6.67
N ILE A 6 -7.63 -4.69 -6.58
CA ILE A 6 -6.95 -4.96 -5.32
C ILE A 6 -5.65 -4.16 -5.26
N GLY A 7 -5.52 -3.29 -4.26
CA GLY A 7 -4.36 -2.43 -4.04
C GLY A 7 -3.28 -3.15 -3.26
N TYR A 8 -2.01 -2.90 -3.56
CA TYR A 8 -0.88 -3.47 -2.84
C TYR A 8 -0.39 -2.49 -1.76
N ILE A 9 -0.23 -2.96 -0.53
CA ILE A 9 0.33 -2.17 0.57
C ILE A 9 1.52 -2.91 1.19
N GLY A 10 2.71 -2.32 1.06
CA GLY A 10 3.90 -2.76 1.78
C GLY A 10 3.98 -2.13 3.18
N GLY A 11 4.82 -2.69 4.06
CA GLY A 11 5.02 -2.17 5.41
C GLY A 11 5.79 -0.84 5.49
N HIS A 12 6.49 -0.43 4.44
CA HIS A 12 7.32 0.77 4.41
C HIS A 12 7.49 1.29 2.98
N HIS A 13 7.94 2.54 2.84
CA HIS A 13 8.29 3.10 1.53
C HIS A 13 9.55 2.43 0.97
N ALA A 14 9.40 1.65 -0.09
CA ALA A 14 10.51 1.12 -0.89
C ALA A 14 10.03 0.78 -2.31
N SER A 15 10.95 0.87 -3.26
CA SER A 15 10.76 0.42 -4.64
C SER A 15 12.11 0.11 -5.29
N GLU A 16 12.11 -0.27 -6.56
CA GLU A 16 13.33 -0.54 -7.33
C GLU A 16 14.31 0.64 -7.36
N ILE A 17 13.79 1.88 -7.31
CA ILE A 17 14.60 3.11 -7.31
C ILE A 17 14.66 3.79 -5.93
N HIS A 18 13.87 3.33 -4.95
CA HIS A 18 13.86 3.84 -3.59
C HIS A 18 14.33 2.76 -2.63
N PRO A 19 15.64 2.72 -2.29
CA PRO A 19 16.16 1.79 -1.31
C PRO A 19 15.42 1.89 0.01
N ARG A 20 15.15 0.74 0.64
CA ARG A 20 14.51 0.68 1.95
C ARG A 20 15.33 1.45 2.98
N SER A 21 14.66 2.30 3.75
CA SER A 21 15.23 3.00 4.90
C SER A 21 14.22 3.09 6.04
N GLY A 22 14.71 3.30 7.27
CA GLY A 22 13.87 3.42 8.46
C GLY A 22 13.33 2.08 8.99
N PRO A 23 12.25 2.12 9.82
CA PRO A 23 11.63 0.94 10.41
C PRO A 23 11.02 0.00 9.37
N THR A 24 10.96 -1.29 9.71
CA THR A 24 10.31 -2.34 8.89
C THR A 24 8.81 -2.12 8.71
N LEU A 25 8.16 -1.45 9.67
CA LEU A 25 6.76 -1.04 9.59
C LEU A 25 6.65 0.45 9.87
N GLN A 26 6.04 1.18 8.95
CA GLN A 26 5.84 2.62 9.01
C GLN A 26 4.33 2.90 8.92
N PRO A 27 3.63 3.05 10.07
CA PRO A 27 2.17 3.20 10.10
C PRO A 27 1.65 4.34 9.23
N ASP A 28 2.32 5.49 9.25
CA ASP A 28 1.92 6.67 8.47
C ASP A 28 1.98 6.41 6.95
N TYR A 29 2.97 5.62 6.50
CA TYR A 29 3.06 5.18 5.10
C TYR A 29 1.91 4.25 4.74
N VAL A 30 1.64 3.25 5.59
CA VAL A 30 0.54 2.30 5.40
C VAL A 30 -0.81 3.03 5.34
N GLU A 31 -1.06 3.96 6.26
CA GLU A 31 -2.28 4.79 6.26
C GLU A 31 -2.39 5.61 4.97
N THR A 32 -1.30 6.27 4.57
CA THR A 32 -1.29 7.11 3.37
C THR A 32 -1.65 6.31 2.11
N VAL A 33 -1.04 5.13 1.94
CA VAL A 33 -1.31 4.26 0.78
C VAL A 33 -2.71 3.65 0.86
N ALA A 34 -3.19 3.26 2.04
CA ALA A 34 -4.54 2.75 2.23
C ALA A 34 -5.59 3.79 1.83
N ARG A 35 -5.45 5.04 2.32
CA ARG A 35 -6.34 6.15 1.97
C ARG A 35 -6.29 6.45 0.46
N ALA A 36 -5.11 6.41 -0.16
CA ALA A 36 -4.99 6.60 -1.60
C ALA A 36 -5.75 5.54 -2.41
N HIS A 37 -5.74 4.27 -1.97
CA HIS A 37 -6.55 3.22 -2.61
C HIS A 37 -8.05 3.43 -2.42
N GLU A 38 -8.49 3.81 -1.21
CA GLU A 38 -9.90 4.12 -0.93
C GLU A 38 -10.40 5.27 -1.80
N GLU A 39 -9.65 6.38 -1.87
CA GLU A 39 -9.98 7.54 -2.71
C GLU A 39 -10.00 7.21 -4.21
N ALA A 40 -9.17 6.26 -4.64
CA ALA A 40 -9.12 5.77 -6.02
C ALA A 40 -10.19 4.71 -6.36
N GLY A 41 -11.00 4.30 -5.39
CA GLY A 41 -12.10 3.35 -5.60
C GLY A 41 -11.68 1.88 -5.71
N PHE A 42 -10.55 1.50 -5.09
CA PHE A 42 -10.16 0.10 -4.97
C PHE A 42 -11.11 -0.65 -4.03
N ASP A 43 -11.42 -1.91 -4.36
CA ASP A 43 -12.35 -2.71 -3.58
C ASP A 43 -11.70 -3.31 -2.33
N ARG A 44 -10.39 -3.61 -2.41
CA ARG A 44 -9.64 -4.31 -1.35
C ARG A 44 -8.17 -3.92 -1.34
N ALA A 45 -7.51 -4.19 -0.22
CA ALA A 45 -6.07 -4.08 -0.07
C ALA A 45 -5.43 -5.43 0.26
N LEU A 46 -4.30 -5.73 -0.40
CA LEU A 46 -3.39 -6.81 -0.09
C LEU A 46 -2.23 -6.24 0.73
N VAL A 47 -2.11 -6.67 1.99
CA VAL A 47 -0.97 -6.34 2.85
C VAL A 47 0.12 -7.38 2.64
N ALA A 48 1.26 -6.96 2.08
CA ALA A 48 2.39 -7.83 1.85
C ALA A 48 3.34 -7.83 3.06
N PHE A 49 3.57 -9.02 3.62
CA PHE A 49 4.48 -9.28 4.73
C PHE A 49 5.81 -9.87 4.24
#